data_AF-A0A955SRF4-F1
#
_entry.id   AF-A0A955SRF4-F1
#
_cell.length_a   1.000
_cell.length_b   1.000
_cell.length_c   1.000
_cell.angle_alpha   90.00
_cell.angle_beta   90.00
_cell.angle_gamma   90.00
#
_symmetry.space_group_name_H-M   'P 1'
#
loop_
_entity.id
_entity.type
_entity.pdbx_description
1 polymer ?
#
loop_
_entity_poly.entity_id
_entity_poly.type
_entity_poly.pdbx_seq_one_letter_code
_entity_poly.pdbx_strand_id
1 'polypeptide(L)'
;MKTRTLLAAFLATLVTTVASQADITPQEARAIAKEAYVYGNPMVDSYRILHSYCVDTNNPEFKAPWNHLKNIPRVFTPKDTAVQTPNSDTPYSMIGLDLRSEPMVLTVPSIEPGRYFSIQLIDSYTYNFDYIGSRATGNDGGIFVVAGPNWKGDTPKRIKKVMRSDTELVLAIYRTQLFN
;
A
#
# COMPACT_ATOMS: atom_id res chain seq x y z
N MET A 1 14.90 -74.97 16.50
CA MET A 1 14.16 -73.77 16.04
C MET A 1 14.94 -72.55 16.53
N LYS A 2 15.76 -71.92 15.66
CA LYS A 2 15.53 -70.60 15.02
C LYS A 2 15.13 -69.56 16.08
N THR A 3 15.92 -68.51 16.35
CA THR A 3 16.11 -67.38 15.41
C THR A 3 17.32 -66.53 15.83
N ARG A 4 18.22 -66.23 14.88
CA ARG A 4 19.31 -65.23 15.03
C ARG A 4 18.77 -63.90 14.50
N THR A 5 18.80 -62.85 15.30
CA THR A 5 18.46 -61.49 14.87
C THR A 5 19.75 -60.71 14.67
N LEU A 6 20.10 -60.45 13.40
CA LEU A 6 21.18 -59.55 13.00
C LEU A 6 20.63 -58.13 12.95
N LEU A 7 21.15 -57.23 13.79
CA LEU A 7 20.91 -55.79 13.67
C LEU A 7 21.92 -55.24 12.65
N ALA A 8 21.46 -54.88 11.45
CA ALA A 8 22.26 -54.15 10.48
C ALA A 8 22.15 -52.65 10.79
N ALA A 9 23.25 -52.04 11.22
CA ALA A 9 23.35 -50.59 11.37
C ALA A 9 23.53 -49.96 9.97
N PHE A 10 22.50 -49.27 9.48
CA PHE A 10 22.59 -48.42 8.31
C PHE A 10 23.18 -47.06 8.74
N LEU A 11 24.47 -46.84 8.46
CA LEU A 11 25.07 -45.51 8.53
C LEU A 11 24.64 -44.74 7.27
N ALA A 12 23.61 -43.89 7.39
CA ALA A 12 23.28 -42.93 6.36
C ALA A 12 24.27 -41.75 6.46
N THR A 13 25.29 -41.73 5.60
CA THR A 13 26.15 -40.55 5.44
C THR A 13 25.34 -39.42 4.81
N LEU A 14 24.95 -38.43 5.61
CA LEU A 14 24.46 -37.14 5.13
C LEU A 14 25.60 -36.45 4.40
N VAL A 15 25.57 -36.46 3.06
CA VAL A 15 26.37 -35.55 2.25
C VAL A 15 25.64 -34.20 2.28
N THR A 16 26.04 -33.33 3.19
CA THR A 16 25.65 -31.92 3.14
C THR A 16 26.38 -31.28 1.97
N THR A 17 25.69 -31.11 0.84
CA THR A 17 26.14 -30.22 -0.24
C THR A 17 26.11 -28.79 0.31
N VAL A 18 27.25 -28.31 0.79
CA VAL A 18 27.45 -26.88 1.02
C VAL A 18 27.45 -26.24 -0.36
N ALA A 19 26.36 -25.54 -0.71
CA ALA A 19 26.34 -24.74 -1.92
C ALA A 19 27.48 -23.72 -1.81
N SER A 20 28.49 -23.82 -2.68
CA SER A 20 29.52 -22.80 -2.81
C SER A 20 28.83 -21.49 -3.17
N GLN A 21 28.86 -20.52 -2.26
CA GLN A 21 28.41 -19.18 -2.58
C GLN A 21 29.33 -18.65 -3.68
N ALA A 22 28.78 -18.32 -4.84
CA ALA A 22 29.57 -17.73 -5.92
C ALA A 22 30.21 -16.44 -5.41
N ASP A 23 31.52 -16.29 -5.58
CA ASP A 23 32.24 -15.08 -5.22
C ASP A 23 31.83 -13.95 -6.18
N ILE A 24 30.88 -13.12 -5.75
CA ILE A 24 30.41 -11.96 -6.52
C ILE A 24 31.55 -10.94 -6.57
N THR A 25 31.95 -10.53 -7.77
CA THR A 25 32.98 -9.49 -7.93
C THR A 25 32.45 -8.12 -7.45
N PRO A 26 33.32 -7.17 -7.06
CA PRO A 26 32.88 -5.82 -6.68
C PRO A 26 32.07 -5.11 -7.78
N GLN A 27 32.36 -5.40 -9.06
CA GLN A 27 31.63 -4.83 -10.20
C GLN A 27 30.21 -5.41 -10.30
N GLU A 28 30.06 -6.73 -10.17
CA GLU A 28 28.75 -7.38 -10.17
C GLU A 28 27.93 -6.95 -8.95
N ALA A 29 28.55 -6.86 -7.77
CA ALA A 29 27.92 -6.38 -6.56
C ALA A 29 27.36 -4.95 -6.74
N ARG A 30 28.13 -4.05 -7.38
CA ARG A 30 27.69 -2.69 -7.70
C ARG A 30 26.53 -2.68 -8.70
N ALA A 31 26.56 -3.55 -9.72
CA ALA A 31 25.48 -3.64 -10.71
C ALA A 31 24.17 -4.11 -10.06
N ILE A 32 24.23 -5.19 -9.28
CA ILE A 32 23.09 -5.71 -8.51
C ILE A 32 22.55 -4.65 -7.55
N ALA A 33 23.42 -3.97 -6.80
CA ALA A 33 23.01 -2.92 -5.88
C ALA A 33 22.31 -1.76 -6.59
N LYS A 34 22.75 -1.38 -7.79
CA LYS A 34 22.12 -0.34 -8.60
C LYS A 34 20.72 -0.77 -9.05
N GLU A 35 20.56 -1.99 -9.55
CA GLU A 35 19.26 -2.52 -9.99
C GLU A 35 18.29 -2.65 -8.81
N ALA A 36 18.76 -3.18 -7.68
CA ALA A 36 18.00 -3.27 -6.45
C ALA A 36 17.58 -1.89 -5.93
N TYR A 37 18.45 -0.88 -6.02
CA TYR A 37 18.11 0.50 -5.65
C TYR A 37 17.01 1.04 -6.55
N VAL A 38 17.14 0.93 -7.87
CA VAL A 38 16.11 1.44 -8.81
C VAL A 38 14.77 0.75 -8.58
N TYR A 39 14.78 -0.57 -8.36
CA TYR A 39 13.58 -1.35 -8.06
C TYR A 39 12.95 -0.98 -6.71
N GLY A 40 13.74 -0.84 -5.65
CA GLY A 40 13.27 -0.59 -4.28
C GLY A 40 12.96 0.87 -3.96
N ASN A 41 13.51 1.82 -4.74
CA ASN A 41 13.39 3.25 -4.49
C ASN A 41 11.93 3.73 -4.31
N PRO A 42 10.95 3.32 -5.14
CA PRO A 42 9.55 3.75 -4.95
C PRO A 42 8.99 3.36 -3.57
N MET A 43 9.29 2.16 -3.07
CA MET A 43 8.83 1.71 -1.75
C MET A 43 9.48 2.48 -0.61
N VAL A 44 10.80 2.71 -0.70
CA VAL A 44 11.55 3.47 0.32
C VAL A 44 11.04 4.91 0.38
N ASP A 45 10.86 5.55 -0.78
CA ASP A 45 10.38 6.92 -0.84
C ASP A 45 8.90 7.04 -0.42
N SER A 46 8.05 6.10 -0.85
CA SER A 46 6.65 6.02 -0.41
C SER A 46 6.56 5.89 1.11
N TYR A 47 7.37 5.02 1.73
CA TYR A 47 7.41 4.90 3.18
C TYR A 47 7.95 6.16 3.87
N ARG A 48 8.97 6.84 3.31
CA ARG A 48 9.46 8.13 3.82
C ARG A 48 8.34 9.18 3.89
N ILE A 49 7.49 9.24 2.87
CA ILE A 49 6.31 10.13 2.83
C ILE A 49 5.26 9.68 3.85
N LEU A 50 4.87 8.41 3.84
CA LEU A 50 3.88 7.86 4.77
C LEU A 50 4.30 8.01 6.24
N HIS A 51 5.58 7.86 6.55
CA HIS A 51 6.14 8.11 7.87
C HIS A 51 5.95 9.57 8.28
N SER A 52 6.28 10.52 7.40
CA SER A 52 6.08 11.95 7.64
C SER A 52 4.60 12.29 7.85
N TYR A 53 3.69 11.63 7.12
CA TYR A 53 2.25 11.92 7.20
C TYR A 53 1.55 11.26 8.39
N CYS A 54 1.99 10.07 8.79
CA CYS A 54 1.23 9.18 9.69
C CYS A 54 1.95 8.81 10.99
N VAL A 55 3.27 9.01 11.09
CA VAL A 55 4.08 8.52 12.22
C VAL A 55 4.79 9.67 12.94
N ASP A 56 5.52 10.50 12.22
CA ASP A 56 6.30 11.59 12.81
C ASP A 56 5.42 12.81 13.14
N THR A 57 4.91 12.85 14.37
CA THR A 57 4.06 13.94 14.84
C THR A 57 4.78 15.30 14.93
N ASN A 58 6.12 15.32 14.88
CA ASN A 58 6.90 16.55 14.88
C ASN A 58 7.16 17.08 13.47
N ASN A 59 6.82 16.30 12.43
CA ASN A 59 6.96 16.73 11.06
C ASN A 59 5.90 17.80 10.73
N PRO A 60 6.27 18.94 10.10
CA PRO A 60 5.30 19.93 9.63
C PRO A 60 4.25 19.35 8.67
N GLU A 61 4.58 18.26 7.98
CA GLU A 61 3.68 17.56 7.06
C GLU A 61 2.89 16.43 7.71
N PHE A 62 2.91 16.28 9.03
CA PHE A 62 2.03 15.35 9.72
C PHE A 62 0.56 15.64 9.40
N LYS A 63 -0.18 14.62 8.98
CA LYS A 63 -1.58 14.73 8.56
C LYS A 63 -2.50 14.20 9.66
N ALA A 64 -2.38 12.90 9.95
CA ALA A 64 -3.11 12.18 10.98
C ALA A 64 -2.44 10.81 11.17
N PRO A 65 -2.61 10.14 12.33
CA PRO A 65 -2.15 8.76 12.51
C PRO A 65 -2.74 7.81 11.45
N TRP A 66 -2.14 6.63 11.30
CA TRP A 66 -2.69 5.56 10.47
C TRP A 66 -4.19 5.34 10.71
N ASN A 67 -4.91 5.06 9.63
CA ASN A 67 -6.35 4.80 9.62
C ASN A 67 -7.23 5.97 10.09
N HIS A 68 -6.68 7.19 10.18
CA HIS A 68 -7.44 8.41 10.50
C HIS A 68 -7.45 9.37 9.30
N LEU A 69 -8.63 9.88 8.97
CA LEU A 69 -8.82 10.82 7.87
C LEU A 69 -8.43 12.24 8.29
N LYS A 70 -7.56 12.88 7.51
CA LYS A 70 -7.28 14.32 7.59
C LYS A 70 -7.98 15.06 6.47
N ASN A 71 -8.83 16.03 6.82
CA ASN A 71 -9.45 16.94 5.87
C ASN A 71 -8.65 18.26 5.80
N ILE A 72 -8.41 18.75 4.59
CA ILE A 72 -7.77 20.03 4.33
C ILE A 72 -8.80 20.90 3.59
N PRO A 73 -9.58 21.74 4.30
CA PRO A 73 -10.74 22.44 3.75
C PRO A 73 -10.34 23.72 2.99
N ARG A 74 -9.27 23.63 2.20
CA ARG A 74 -8.78 24.68 1.31
C ARG A 74 -8.11 24.05 0.10
N VAL A 75 -8.06 24.80 -0.99
CA VAL A 75 -7.23 24.43 -2.14
C VAL A 75 -5.75 24.56 -1.79
N PHE A 76 -4.92 23.80 -2.48
CA PHE A 76 -3.47 23.88 -2.34
C PHE A 76 -2.93 25.10 -3.09
N THR A 77 -1.86 25.65 -2.57
CA THR A 77 -1.16 26.84 -3.06
C THR A 77 0.30 26.48 -3.35
N PRO A 78 1.10 27.35 -3.98
CA PRO A 78 2.54 27.11 -4.15
C PRO A 78 3.33 26.92 -2.84
N LYS A 79 2.74 27.26 -1.69
CA LYS A 79 3.35 27.02 -0.37
C LYS A 79 3.18 25.56 0.10
N ASP A 80 2.26 24.81 -0.51
CA ASP A 80 2.02 23.40 -0.20
C ASP A 80 2.94 22.52 -1.05
N THR A 81 4.06 22.08 -0.46
CA THR A 81 5.12 21.36 -1.19
C THR A 81 5.17 19.86 -0.90
N ALA A 82 4.29 19.38 -0.02
CA ALA A 82 4.23 17.99 0.43
C ALA A 82 3.89 17.01 -0.70
N VAL A 83 2.93 17.41 -1.54
CA VAL A 83 2.57 16.70 -2.76
C VAL A 83 3.24 17.40 -3.93
N GLN A 84 3.92 16.64 -4.79
CA GLN A 84 4.52 17.21 -5.99
C GLN A 84 3.42 17.65 -6.95
N THR A 85 3.49 18.90 -7.41
CA THR A 85 2.53 19.51 -8.35
C THR A 85 1.06 19.32 -7.95
N PRO A 86 0.61 19.84 -6.79
CA PRO A 86 -0.77 19.71 -6.39
C PRO A 86 -1.65 20.57 -7.29
N ASN A 87 -2.84 20.07 -7.62
CA ASN A 87 -3.87 20.84 -8.29
C ASN A 87 -4.52 21.84 -7.31
N SER A 88 -5.06 22.93 -7.82
CA SER A 88 -5.60 24.06 -7.03
C SER A 88 -7.12 24.20 -7.16
N ASP A 89 -7.79 23.20 -7.71
CA ASP A 89 -9.24 23.17 -8.02
C ASP A 89 -10.07 22.32 -7.03
N THR A 90 -9.42 21.53 -6.17
CA THR A 90 -10.11 20.69 -5.17
C THR A 90 -9.46 20.79 -3.79
N PRO A 91 -10.25 20.85 -2.69
CA PRO A 91 -9.74 20.49 -1.38
C PRO A 91 -9.35 19.02 -1.34
N TYR A 92 -8.42 18.72 -0.44
CA TYR A 92 -7.88 17.39 -0.25
C TYR A 92 -8.35 16.79 1.07
N SER A 93 -8.59 15.48 1.06
CA SER A 93 -8.51 14.69 2.29
C SER A 93 -7.53 13.53 2.08
N MET A 94 -6.82 13.14 3.13
CA MET A 94 -5.78 12.11 3.05
C MET A 94 -5.91 11.15 4.22
N ILE A 95 -5.65 9.88 3.96
CA ILE A 95 -5.55 8.82 4.96
C ILE A 95 -4.45 7.85 4.53
N GLY A 96 -3.52 7.56 5.44
CA GLY A 96 -2.67 6.39 5.34
C GLY A 96 -3.45 5.20 5.90
N LEU A 97 -3.65 4.16 5.08
CA LEU A 97 -4.29 2.92 5.48
C LEU A 97 -3.20 1.90 5.85
N ASP A 98 -3.29 1.36 7.07
CA ASP A 98 -2.50 0.22 7.54
C ASP A 98 -3.38 -1.03 7.50
N LEU A 99 -3.09 -1.92 6.55
CA LEU A 99 -3.88 -3.11 6.22
C LEU A 99 -3.27 -4.40 6.78
N ARG A 100 -2.24 -4.30 7.64
CA ARG A 100 -1.50 -5.46 8.17
C ARG A 100 -2.36 -6.37 9.03
N SER A 101 -3.25 -5.78 9.83
CA SER A 101 -4.10 -6.52 10.77
C SER A 101 -5.43 -6.94 10.13
N GLU A 102 -6.07 -6.01 9.43
CA GLU A 102 -7.40 -6.20 8.85
C GLU A 102 -7.65 -5.20 7.70
N PRO A 103 -8.63 -5.46 6.81
CA PRO A 103 -8.96 -4.52 5.76
C PRO A 103 -9.71 -3.29 6.29
N MET A 104 -9.65 -2.18 5.56
CA MET A 104 -10.32 -0.93 5.92
C MET A 104 -11.61 -0.74 5.11
N VAL A 105 -12.68 -0.31 5.79
CA VAL A 105 -13.97 0.00 5.15
C VAL A 105 -14.07 1.49 4.87
N LEU A 106 -14.28 1.86 3.62
CA LEU A 106 -14.55 3.24 3.19
C LEU A 106 -16.03 3.39 2.85
N THR A 107 -16.74 4.21 3.62
CA THR A 107 -18.14 4.56 3.34
C THR A 107 -18.17 5.91 2.65
N VAL A 108 -18.70 5.94 1.43
CA VAL A 108 -18.77 7.14 0.60
C VAL A 108 -20.23 7.52 0.42
N PRO A 109 -20.62 8.78 0.74
CA PRO A 109 -21.99 9.24 0.53
C PRO A 109 -22.28 9.35 -0.98
N SER A 110 -23.56 9.41 -1.34
CA SER A 110 -23.95 9.83 -2.68
C SER A 110 -23.49 11.26 -2.92
N ILE A 111 -22.96 11.52 -4.11
CA ILE A 111 -22.47 12.82 -4.59
C ILE A 111 -23.42 13.30 -5.69
N GLU A 112 -23.64 14.61 -5.83
CA GLU A 112 -24.57 15.11 -6.85
C GLU A 112 -24.08 14.74 -8.27
N PRO A 113 -24.97 14.41 -9.24
CA PRO A 113 -24.56 13.93 -10.57
C PRO A 113 -23.61 14.84 -11.36
N GLY A 114 -23.59 16.14 -11.06
CA GLY A 114 -22.71 17.12 -11.70
C GLY A 114 -21.43 17.44 -10.93
N ARG A 115 -21.21 16.86 -9.74
CA ARG A 115 -20.02 17.12 -8.92
C ARG A 115 -19.00 16.02 -9.10
N TYR A 116 -17.78 16.39 -9.53
CA TYR A 116 -16.67 15.46 -9.60
C TYR A 116 -16.14 15.12 -8.20
N PHE A 117 -15.84 13.85 -7.98
CA PHE A 117 -15.00 13.41 -6.86
C PHE A 117 -14.14 12.21 -7.25
N SER A 118 -13.06 12.01 -6.49
CA SER A 118 -12.22 10.82 -6.59
C SER A 118 -11.57 10.50 -5.25
N ILE A 119 -11.41 9.21 -5.00
CA ILE A 119 -10.56 8.61 -3.97
C ILE A 119 -9.57 7.76 -4.74
N GLN A 120 -8.35 8.25 -4.85
CA GLN A 120 -7.23 7.57 -5.47
C GLN A 120 -6.58 6.65 -4.44
N LEU A 121 -6.43 5.37 -4.74
CA LEU A 121 -5.76 4.40 -3.87
C LEU A 121 -4.38 4.07 -4.43
N ILE A 122 -3.33 4.31 -3.63
CA ILE A 122 -1.93 4.21 -4.03
C ILE A 122 -1.23 3.21 -3.12
N ASP A 123 -0.62 2.18 -3.70
CA ASP A 123 0.16 1.20 -2.94
C ASP A 123 1.60 1.68 -2.67
N SER A 124 2.38 0.88 -1.94
CA SER A 124 3.77 1.23 -1.63
C SER A 124 4.69 1.20 -2.86
N TYR A 125 4.31 0.53 -3.94
CA TYR A 125 5.01 0.60 -5.23
C TYR A 125 4.70 1.87 -6.02
N THR A 126 3.85 2.76 -5.47
CA THR A 126 3.35 3.99 -6.11
C THR A 126 2.39 3.74 -7.27
N TYR A 127 1.82 2.53 -7.37
CA TYR A 127 0.76 2.23 -8.33
C TYR A 127 -0.60 2.71 -7.83
N ASN A 128 -1.34 3.35 -8.73
CA ASN A 128 -2.76 3.64 -8.53
C ASN A 128 -3.58 2.39 -8.85
N PHE A 129 -3.69 1.47 -7.88
CA PHE A 129 -4.30 0.17 -8.12
C PHE A 129 -5.83 0.22 -8.26
N ASP A 130 -6.49 1.24 -7.70
CA ASP A 130 -7.94 1.43 -7.87
C ASP A 130 -8.37 2.88 -7.61
N TYR A 131 -9.61 3.19 -8.01
CA TYR A 131 -10.27 4.46 -7.76
C TYR A 131 -11.72 4.26 -7.32
N ILE A 132 -12.17 5.10 -6.38
CA ILE A 132 -13.59 5.34 -6.12
C ILE A 132 -13.89 6.73 -6.64
N GLY A 133 -14.95 6.95 -7.42
CA GLY A 133 -15.19 8.28 -7.95
C GLY A 133 -16.11 8.31 -9.14
N SER A 134 -16.44 9.53 -9.57
CA SER A 134 -17.37 9.80 -10.66
C SER A 134 -17.05 9.03 -11.94
N ARG A 135 -15.76 8.83 -12.24
CA ARG A 135 -15.30 8.14 -13.45
C ARG A 135 -15.14 6.62 -13.28
N ALA A 136 -15.05 6.12 -12.05
CA ALA A 136 -14.70 4.72 -11.79
C ALA A 136 -15.87 3.90 -11.22
N THR A 137 -16.65 4.50 -10.32
CA THR A 137 -17.73 3.82 -9.57
C THR A 137 -19.08 4.55 -9.62
N GLY A 138 -19.13 5.68 -10.34
CA GLY A 138 -20.26 6.59 -10.37
C GLY A 138 -20.42 7.41 -9.10
N ASN A 139 -21.49 8.20 -9.06
CA ASN A 139 -21.77 9.19 -8.01
C ASN A 139 -22.68 8.69 -6.88
N ASP A 140 -23.24 7.48 -6.97
CA ASP A 140 -24.20 6.95 -5.97
C ASP A 140 -23.57 6.60 -4.60
N GLY A 141 -22.26 6.80 -4.45
CA GLY A 141 -21.53 6.39 -3.26
C GLY A 141 -21.49 4.86 -3.07
N GLY A 142 -21.39 4.44 -1.81
CA GLY A 142 -21.42 3.05 -1.41
C GLY A 142 -20.43 2.69 -0.30
N ILE A 143 -20.40 1.40 0.06
CA ILE A 143 -19.47 0.83 1.03
C ILE A 143 -18.42 0.05 0.27
N PHE A 144 -17.15 0.40 0.46
CA PHE A 144 -16.00 -0.19 -0.22
C PHE A 144 -15.05 -0.77 0.82
N VAL A 145 -14.30 -1.81 0.44
CA VAL A 145 -13.27 -2.42 1.30
C VAL A 145 -11.93 -2.27 0.60
N VAL A 146 -10.93 -1.77 1.31
CA VAL A 146 -9.53 -1.81 0.89
C VAL A 146 -8.84 -2.91 1.68
N ALA A 147 -8.37 -3.94 0.98
CA ALA A 147 -7.78 -5.12 1.59
C ALA A 147 -6.30 -5.25 1.25
N GLY A 148 -5.48 -5.59 2.24
CA GLY A 148 -4.08 -5.92 2.04
C GLY A 148 -3.89 -7.26 1.33
N PRO A 149 -2.66 -7.58 0.89
CA PRO A 149 -2.37 -8.75 0.05
C PRO A 149 -2.66 -10.08 0.77
N ASN A 150 -2.59 -10.08 2.10
CA ASN A 150 -2.74 -11.28 2.93
C ASN A 150 -4.18 -11.56 3.36
N TRP A 151 -5.15 -10.67 3.07
CA TRP A 151 -6.53 -10.84 3.53
C TRP A 151 -7.29 -11.89 2.71
N LYS A 152 -7.81 -12.92 3.41
CA LYS A 152 -8.56 -14.06 2.84
C LYS A 152 -9.99 -14.18 3.39
N GLY A 153 -10.48 -13.18 4.11
CA GLY A 153 -11.81 -13.20 4.70
C GLY A 153 -12.93 -13.13 3.65
N ASP A 154 -14.14 -13.47 4.09
CA ASP A 154 -15.34 -13.32 3.27
C ASP A 154 -15.73 -11.85 3.12
N THR A 155 -16.33 -11.51 1.97
CA THR A 155 -16.83 -10.16 1.70
C THR A 155 -18.29 -10.05 2.13
N PRO A 156 -18.67 -9.15 3.06
CA PRO A 156 -20.06 -8.94 3.44
C PRO A 156 -20.93 -8.50 2.24
N LYS A 157 -22.17 -8.97 2.16
CA LYS A 157 -23.10 -8.68 1.03
C LYS A 157 -23.34 -7.19 0.75
N ARG A 158 -23.17 -6.32 1.76
CA ARG A 158 -23.36 -4.87 1.63
C ARG A 158 -22.20 -4.14 0.96
N ILE A 159 -21.07 -4.82 0.72
CA ILE A 159 -19.88 -4.23 0.11
C ILE A 159 -20.09 -4.14 -1.40
N LYS A 160 -19.95 -2.93 -1.95
CA LYS A 160 -20.08 -2.65 -3.38
C LYS A 160 -18.88 -3.16 -4.18
N LYS A 161 -17.67 -3.03 -3.62
CA LYS A 161 -16.43 -3.52 -4.23
C LYS A 161 -15.35 -3.71 -3.16
N VAL A 162 -14.51 -4.73 -3.34
CA VAL A 162 -13.25 -4.92 -2.62
C VAL A 162 -12.10 -4.51 -3.53
N MET A 163 -11.29 -3.54 -3.12
CA MET A 163 -10.03 -3.18 -3.76
C MET A 163 -8.90 -3.90 -3.03
N ARG A 164 -8.08 -4.65 -3.77
CA ARG A 164 -6.95 -5.38 -3.20
C ARG A 164 -5.65 -4.65 -3.54
N SER A 165 -4.91 -4.27 -2.52
CA SER A 165 -3.55 -3.76 -2.69
C SER A 165 -2.55 -4.91 -2.68
N ASP A 166 -1.51 -4.80 -3.49
CA ASP A 166 -0.36 -5.71 -3.47
C ASP A 166 0.56 -5.45 -2.26
N THR A 167 0.31 -4.38 -1.51
CA THR A 167 1.13 -3.99 -0.34
C THR A 167 0.26 -3.70 0.88
N GLU A 168 0.87 -3.71 2.07
CA GLU A 168 0.15 -3.59 3.34
C GLU A 168 -0.16 -2.14 3.74
N LEU A 169 0.54 -1.17 3.14
CA LEU A 169 0.36 0.26 3.40
C LEU A 169 -0.13 0.95 2.13
N VAL A 170 -1.21 1.71 2.27
CA VAL A 170 -1.86 2.42 1.16
C VAL A 170 -2.04 3.89 1.51
N LEU A 171 -1.78 4.79 0.56
CA LEU A 171 -2.23 6.17 0.64
C LEU A 171 -3.55 6.32 -0.12
N ALA A 172 -4.59 6.80 0.56
CA ALA A 172 -5.83 7.19 -0.11
C ALA A 172 -5.99 8.72 -0.12
N ILE A 173 -6.18 9.26 -1.32
CA ILE A 173 -6.27 10.71 -1.56
C ILE A 173 -7.65 11.04 -2.12
N TYR A 174 -8.37 11.88 -1.37
CA TYR A 174 -9.71 12.34 -1.68
C TYR A 174 -9.62 13.71 -2.33
N ARG A 175 -10.34 13.89 -3.43
CA ARG A 175 -10.53 15.16 -4.13
C ARG A 175 -12.00 15.31 -4.44
N THR A 176 -12.58 16.45 -4.10
CA THR A 176 -13.98 16.78 -4.42
C THR A 176 -14.02 18.15 -5.07
N GLN A 177 -14.73 18.27 -6.18
CA GLN A 177 -14.87 19.52 -6.91
C GLN A 177 -15.59 20.58 -6.08
N LEU A 178 -15.01 21.79 -6.07
CA LEU A 178 -15.70 23.00 -5.65
C LEU A 178 -16.53 23.54 -6.81
N PHE A 179 -17.75 23.98 -6.52
CA PHE A 179 -18.52 24.76 -7.47
C PHE A 179 -18.07 26.22 -7.38
N ASN A 180 -18.03 26.89 -8.53
CA ASN A 180 -17.84 28.32 -8.62
C ASN A 180 -19.12 29.06 -8.23
#